data_AF-A0A2D5X982-F1
#
_entry.id   AF-A0A2D5X982-F1
#
_cell.length_a   1.000
_cell.length_b   1.000
_cell.length_c   1.000
_cell.angle_alpha   90.00
_cell.angle_beta   90.00
_cell.angle_gamma   90.00
#
_symmetry.space_group_name_H-M   'P 1'
#
loop_
_entity.id
_entity.type
_entity.pdbx_description
1 polymer ?
#
loop_
_entity_poly.entity_id
_entity_poly.type
_entity_poly.pdbx_seq_one_letter_code
_entity_poly.pdbx_strand_id
1 'polypeptide(L)'
;MGGRMTIKTTAIPLVILLLIVPISGCVGQDDQASEQQEPVTGDTPTTIDDIEDPVPTVLDVPNEAGCDNLNPHHCMLPFPSDAFLVEDASTDTGFRVNIPSGIIPASGSTDPVEIPRINQLDGMSTATQIMTTFDTVPDLASVAYQYNIERSLELDHPTIIWNVDDNHAVAHWAELDARA
;
A
#
# COMPACT_ATOMS: atom_id res chain seq x y z
N MET A 1 0.85 -17.47 -78.29
CA MET A 1 0.38 -16.09 -78.58
C MET A 1 0.43 -15.32 -77.26
N GLY A 2 1.34 -14.36 -77.01
CA GLY A 2 1.51 -13.07 -77.71
C GLY A 2 0.45 -12.09 -77.19
N GLY A 3 0.73 -11.00 -76.47
CA GLY A 3 1.99 -10.34 -76.19
C GLY A 3 1.93 -9.32 -75.04
N ARG A 4 3.10 -8.76 -74.77
CA ARG A 4 3.50 -7.84 -73.68
C ARG A 4 2.73 -6.52 -73.64
N MET A 5 2.45 -6.03 -72.43
CA MET A 5 2.33 -4.60 -72.14
C MET A 5 3.56 -4.14 -71.36
N THR A 6 4.09 -2.99 -71.74
CA THR A 6 5.35 -2.38 -71.30
C THR A 6 5.04 -0.99 -70.75
N ILE A 7 6.01 -0.39 -70.01
CA ILE A 7 6.24 1.07 -69.72
C ILE A 7 5.66 1.55 -68.38
N LYS A 8 6.35 2.30 -67.50
CA LYS A 8 7.75 2.80 -67.41
C LYS A 8 8.04 3.15 -65.94
N THR A 9 9.25 2.89 -65.48
CA THR A 9 9.84 3.31 -64.21
C THR A 9 10.38 4.73 -64.30
N THR A 10 10.13 5.56 -63.27
CA THR A 10 10.87 6.81 -63.04
C THR A 10 11.37 6.83 -61.60
N ALA A 11 12.69 6.81 -61.44
CA ALA A 11 13.41 6.90 -60.17
C ALA A 11 13.54 8.36 -59.73
N ILE A 12 13.42 8.61 -58.42
CA ILE A 12 13.69 9.92 -57.80
C ILE A 12 14.64 9.67 -56.61
N PRO A 13 15.78 10.37 -56.52
CA PRO A 13 16.91 9.94 -55.70
C PRO A 13 16.86 10.43 -54.26
N LEU A 14 17.48 9.61 -53.41
CA LEU A 14 17.82 9.80 -52.01
C LEU A 14 18.94 10.85 -51.88
N VAL A 15 18.74 11.91 -51.09
CA VAL A 15 19.80 12.83 -50.67
C VAL A 15 19.81 12.92 -49.14
N ILE A 16 20.86 12.38 -48.55
CA ILE A 16 21.21 12.40 -47.13
C ILE A 16 22.00 13.69 -46.87
N LEU A 17 21.60 14.48 -45.86
CA LEU A 17 22.39 15.60 -45.35
C LEU A 17 22.57 15.45 -43.83
N LEU A 18 23.78 15.05 -43.46
CA LEU A 18 24.36 15.15 -42.11
C LEU A 18 24.68 16.63 -41.82
N LEU A 19 24.56 17.11 -40.57
CA LEU A 19 25.54 18.00 -39.88
C LEU A 19 25.01 18.61 -38.54
N ILE A 20 25.68 18.19 -37.45
CA ILE A 20 26.14 18.94 -36.26
C ILE A 20 25.16 19.26 -35.11
N VAL A 21 25.42 18.57 -33.99
CA VAL A 21 24.99 18.87 -32.62
C VAL A 21 25.88 19.98 -32.03
N PRO A 22 25.36 21.09 -31.48
CA PRO A 22 26.16 21.99 -30.66
C PRO A 22 26.23 21.48 -29.22
N ILE A 23 27.45 21.16 -28.80
CA ILE A 23 27.85 20.93 -27.42
C ILE A 23 27.76 22.29 -26.70
N SER A 24 26.88 22.42 -25.71
CA SER A 24 26.88 23.60 -24.83
C SER A 24 28.08 23.49 -23.88
N GLY A 25 29.20 24.09 -24.31
CA GLY A 25 30.40 24.28 -23.50
C GLY A 25 30.26 25.51 -22.62
N CYS A 26 30.66 25.38 -21.36
CA CYS A 26 30.91 26.49 -20.46
C CYS A 26 32.08 27.33 -20.98
N VAL A 27 31.87 28.64 -21.13
CA VAL A 27 32.93 29.65 -21.22
C VAL A 27 32.59 30.71 -20.19
N GLY A 28 33.51 30.91 -19.25
CA GLY A 28 33.41 31.91 -18.19
C GLY A 28 33.60 33.32 -18.73
N GLN A 29 32.90 34.26 -18.09
CA GLN A 29 33.21 35.68 -18.18
C GLN A 29 33.10 36.26 -16.77
N ASP A 30 34.22 36.78 -16.29
CA ASP A 30 34.33 37.56 -15.07
C ASP A 30 33.60 38.89 -15.26
N ASP A 31 32.48 39.08 -14.58
CA ASP A 31 31.90 40.39 -14.35
C ASP A 31 31.63 40.55 -12.85
N GLN A 32 32.43 41.43 -12.23
CA GLN A 32 32.28 41.88 -10.87
C GLN A 32 30.99 42.69 -10.74
N ALA A 33 30.01 42.18 -10.01
CA ALA A 33 28.95 42.97 -9.42
C ALA A 33 28.82 42.57 -7.96
N SER A 34 29.20 43.50 -7.08
CA SER A 34 29.08 43.37 -5.63
C SER A 34 27.62 43.25 -5.23
N GLU A 35 27.24 42.11 -4.66
CA GLU A 35 26.05 41.99 -3.81
C GLU A 35 26.47 41.42 -2.46
N GLN A 36 25.89 41.99 -1.42
CA GLN A 36 26.42 42.00 -0.06
C GLN A 36 26.37 40.62 0.59
N GLN A 37 27.51 40.19 1.13
CA GLN A 37 27.66 38.97 1.89
C GLN A 37 27.28 39.25 3.36
N GLU A 38 26.11 38.75 3.77
CA GLU A 38 25.79 38.54 5.19
C GLU A 38 26.73 37.46 5.75
N PRO A 39 27.31 37.63 6.95
CA PRO A 39 28.32 36.71 7.47
C PRO A 39 27.66 35.42 7.99
N VAL A 40 27.79 34.32 7.24
CA VAL A 40 27.60 32.96 7.76
C VAL A 40 28.67 32.73 8.83
N THR A 41 28.26 32.82 10.07
CA THR A 41 29.11 32.54 11.24
C THR A 41 28.81 31.12 11.71
N GLY A 42 29.84 30.28 11.75
CA GLY A 42 29.88 29.10 12.62
C GLY A 42 29.58 27.78 11.93
N ASP A 43 30.53 27.33 11.10
CA ASP A 43 30.71 25.93 10.76
C ASP A 43 31.23 25.21 12.02
N THR A 44 30.36 24.49 12.73
CA THR A 44 30.77 23.39 13.61
C THR A 44 30.09 22.16 13.05
N PRO A 45 30.85 21.19 12.48
CA PRO A 45 30.30 19.91 12.13
C PRO A 45 29.80 19.25 13.41
N THR A 46 28.49 19.27 13.64
CA THR A 46 27.88 18.39 14.62
C THR A 46 28.04 16.99 14.07
N THR A 47 28.99 16.23 14.61
CA THR A 47 29.15 14.82 14.32
C THR A 47 27.79 14.14 14.51
N ILE A 48 27.25 13.52 13.46
CA ILE A 48 26.02 12.70 13.51
C ILE A 48 26.35 11.32 14.12
N ASP A 49 27.20 11.28 15.15
CA ASP A 49 27.57 10.05 15.85
C ASP A 49 26.87 9.93 17.22
N ASP A 50 26.16 10.99 17.67
CA ASP A 50 25.48 11.05 18.97
C ASP A 50 23.94 11.08 18.84
N ILE A 51 23.37 10.41 17.83
CA ILE A 51 21.96 10.00 17.93
C ILE A 51 21.98 8.66 18.66
N GLU A 52 21.85 8.68 19.98
CA GLU A 52 21.52 7.47 20.74
C GLU A 52 20.24 6.89 20.13
N ASP A 53 20.36 5.70 19.52
CA ASP A 53 19.21 4.97 19.02
C ASP A 53 18.18 4.86 20.16
N PRO A 54 16.93 5.31 19.96
CA PRO A 54 15.94 5.26 21.01
C PRO A 54 15.78 3.79 21.43
N VAL A 55 16.10 3.49 22.69
CA VAL A 55 15.90 2.17 23.26
C VAL A 55 14.41 1.83 23.09
N PRO A 56 14.06 0.75 22.37
CA PRO A 56 12.67 0.44 22.09
C PRO A 56 11.93 0.17 23.40
N THR A 57 10.87 0.92 23.65
CA THR A 57 9.98 0.68 24.78
C THR A 57 9.24 -0.63 24.54
N VAL A 58 9.47 -1.64 25.39
CA VAL A 58 8.75 -2.91 25.31
C VAL A 58 7.34 -2.68 25.88
N LEU A 59 6.34 -2.68 25.00
CA LEU A 59 4.93 -2.64 25.37
C LEU A 59 4.44 -4.06 25.61
N ASP A 60 3.86 -4.33 26.78
CA ASP A 60 3.17 -5.59 27.04
C ASP A 60 1.77 -5.51 26.38
N VAL A 61 1.59 -6.28 25.31
CA VAL A 61 0.31 -6.39 24.60
C VAL A 61 -0.43 -7.59 25.18
N PRO A 62 -1.62 -7.39 25.79
CA PRO A 62 -2.43 -8.49 26.30
C PRO A 62 -2.58 -9.59 25.25
N ASN A 63 -2.26 -10.83 25.60
CA ASN A 63 -2.37 -11.98 24.71
C ASN A 63 -3.35 -12.99 25.28
N GLU A 64 -4.47 -13.17 24.58
CA GLU A 64 -5.44 -14.23 24.83
C GLU A 64 -5.30 -15.33 23.78
N ALA A 65 -5.19 -16.58 24.26
CA ALA A 65 -5.02 -17.73 23.40
C ALA A 65 -6.26 -17.94 22.51
N GLY A 66 -6.06 -17.93 21.20
CA GLY A 66 -7.15 -18.11 20.23
C GLY A 66 -7.85 -16.81 19.83
N CYS A 67 -7.36 -15.65 20.26
CA CYS A 67 -7.85 -14.33 19.86
C CYS A 67 -6.84 -13.62 18.96
N ASP A 68 -7.33 -12.76 18.07
CA ASP A 68 -6.53 -11.68 17.54
C ASP A 68 -6.37 -10.64 18.66
N ASN A 69 -5.13 -10.26 18.95
CA ASN A 69 -4.79 -9.43 20.10
C ASN A 69 -4.60 -7.95 19.73
N LEU A 70 -4.95 -7.55 18.50
CA LEU A 70 -4.86 -6.17 18.04
C LEU A 70 -6.09 -5.35 18.44
N ASN A 71 -7.28 -5.96 18.51
CA ASN A 71 -8.50 -5.28 18.96
C ASN A 71 -9.01 -5.85 20.29
N PRO A 72 -9.04 -5.06 21.38
CA PRO A 72 -9.45 -5.54 22.69
C PRO A 72 -10.98 -5.74 22.84
N HIS A 73 -11.79 -5.38 21.85
CA HIS A 73 -13.26 -5.42 21.97
C HIS A 73 -13.85 -6.79 21.66
N HIS A 74 -13.23 -7.57 20.78
CA HIS A 74 -13.69 -8.91 20.44
C HIS A 74 -12.57 -9.74 19.83
N CYS A 75 -12.46 -11.01 20.23
CA CYS A 75 -11.37 -11.90 19.81
C CYS A 75 -11.21 -12.06 18.30
N MET A 76 -12.30 -12.04 17.53
CA MET A 76 -12.24 -12.13 16.07
C MET A 76 -11.88 -10.81 15.37
N LEU A 77 -11.78 -9.68 16.08
CA LEU A 77 -11.47 -8.39 15.48
C LEU A 77 -9.98 -8.05 15.66
N PRO A 78 -9.34 -7.40 14.66
CA PRO A 78 -9.88 -7.13 13.33
C PRO A 78 -10.15 -8.42 12.53
N PHE A 79 -11.18 -8.38 11.69
CA PHE A 79 -11.54 -9.49 10.79
C PHE A 79 -11.47 -9.01 9.33
N PRO A 80 -10.96 -9.81 8.39
CA PRO A 80 -10.22 -11.06 8.58
C PRO A 80 -8.85 -10.83 9.24
N SER A 81 -8.25 -11.89 9.79
CA SER A 81 -6.92 -11.84 10.40
C SER A 81 -6.12 -13.13 10.19
N ASP A 82 -4.82 -12.98 9.99
CA ASP A 82 -3.84 -14.06 9.90
C ASP A 82 -3.67 -14.83 11.23
N ALA A 83 -4.12 -14.27 12.36
CA ALA A 83 -4.17 -14.98 13.64
C ALA A 83 -5.04 -16.25 13.57
N PHE A 84 -5.95 -16.32 12.59
CA PHE A 84 -6.81 -17.47 12.32
C PHE A 84 -6.38 -18.25 11.08
N LEU A 85 -5.13 -18.08 10.62
CA LEU A 85 -4.55 -18.89 9.56
C LEU A 85 -3.50 -19.84 10.13
N VAL A 86 -3.37 -20.97 9.45
CA VAL A 86 -2.39 -22.02 9.76
C VAL A 86 -1.91 -22.61 8.45
N GLU A 87 -0.62 -22.93 8.39
CA GLU A 87 -0.01 -23.50 7.19
C GLU A 87 -0.69 -24.82 6.80
N ASP A 88 -0.98 -24.95 5.50
CA ASP A 88 -1.51 -26.16 4.87
C ASP A 88 -1.01 -26.28 3.43
N ALA A 89 -0.05 -27.18 3.21
CA ALA A 89 0.53 -27.42 1.88
C ALA A 89 -0.43 -28.11 0.89
N SER A 90 -1.65 -28.48 1.31
CA SER A 90 -2.68 -29.03 0.42
C SER A 90 -3.56 -27.98 -0.23
N THR A 91 -3.45 -26.71 0.20
CA THR A 91 -4.20 -25.58 -0.36
C THR A 91 -3.35 -24.76 -1.34
N ASP A 92 -3.98 -23.95 -2.20
CA ASP A 92 -3.24 -23.17 -3.21
C ASP A 92 -2.53 -21.96 -2.59
N THR A 93 -3.09 -21.37 -1.52
CA THR A 93 -2.45 -20.25 -0.80
C THR A 93 -1.35 -20.71 0.16
N GLY A 94 -1.28 -22.01 0.47
CA GLY A 94 -0.41 -22.56 1.52
C GLY A 94 -0.95 -22.35 2.94
N PHE A 95 -2.16 -21.79 3.08
CA PHE A 95 -2.84 -21.58 4.35
C PHE A 95 -4.26 -22.13 4.32
N ARG A 96 -4.76 -22.52 5.49
CA ARG A 96 -6.19 -22.74 5.73
C ARG A 96 -6.65 -21.89 6.91
N VAL A 97 -7.94 -21.56 6.91
CA VAL A 97 -8.59 -20.96 8.08
C VAL A 97 -8.62 -21.96 9.24
N ASN A 98 -8.41 -21.47 10.45
CA ASN A 98 -8.49 -22.22 11.70
C ASN A 98 -8.98 -21.31 12.83
N ILE A 99 -10.29 -21.16 12.88
CA ILE A 99 -11.02 -20.45 13.93
C ILE A 99 -11.28 -21.46 15.08
N PRO A 100 -10.77 -21.20 16.29
CA PRO A 100 -11.09 -21.97 17.49
C PRO A 100 -12.59 -22.05 17.78
N SER A 101 -13.01 -23.09 18.50
CA SER A 101 -14.39 -23.17 18.98
C SER A 101 -14.70 -22.05 19.98
N GLY A 102 -15.91 -21.50 19.92
CA GLY A 102 -16.42 -20.54 20.88
C GLY A 102 -16.03 -19.08 20.65
N ILE A 103 -15.22 -18.76 19.63
CA ILE A 103 -14.86 -17.36 19.31
C ILE A 103 -15.73 -16.72 18.24
N ILE A 104 -16.51 -17.52 17.49
CA ILE A 104 -17.47 -16.98 16.52
C ILE A 104 -18.56 -16.23 17.29
N PRO A 105 -18.77 -14.93 17.03
CA PRO A 105 -19.78 -14.16 17.73
C PRO A 105 -21.16 -14.77 17.55
N ALA A 106 -21.88 -14.93 18.65
CA ALA A 106 -23.28 -15.30 18.60
C ALA A 106 -24.11 -14.12 18.07
N SER A 107 -25.15 -14.39 17.29
CA SER A 107 -26.19 -13.38 17.13
C SER A 107 -26.87 -13.19 18.49
N GLY A 108 -27.21 -11.96 18.91
CA GLY A 108 -27.80 -11.71 20.23
C GLY A 108 -29.12 -12.45 20.54
N SER A 109 -29.65 -13.21 19.59
CA SER A 109 -30.83 -14.06 19.67
C SER A 109 -30.55 -15.57 19.59
N THR A 110 -29.29 -15.99 19.49
CA THR A 110 -28.88 -17.40 19.38
C THR A 110 -27.68 -17.69 20.27
N ASP A 111 -27.49 -18.95 20.66
CA ASP A 111 -26.24 -19.38 21.26
C ASP A 111 -25.07 -19.24 20.28
N PRO A 112 -23.82 -19.17 20.76
CA PRO A 112 -22.63 -19.25 19.93
C PRO A 112 -22.72 -20.46 18.98
N VAL A 113 -22.47 -20.23 17.70
CA VAL A 113 -22.55 -21.26 16.68
C VAL A 113 -21.15 -21.72 16.27
N GLU A 114 -20.99 -23.03 16.12
CA GLU A 114 -19.81 -23.61 15.52
C GLU A 114 -20.03 -23.76 14.02
N ILE A 115 -19.07 -23.33 13.22
CA ILE A 115 -19.09 -23.48 11.75
C ILE A 115 -17.84 -24.25 11.32
N PRO A 116 -17.74 -25.57 11.59
CA PRO A 116 -16.51 -26.34 11.34
C PRO A 116 -16.05 -26.31 9.88
N ARG A 117 -16.98 -26.07 8.94
CA ARG A 117 -16.69 -25.96 7.51
C ARG A 117 -15.82 -24.74 7.19
N ILE A 118 -15.84 -23.69 8.01
CA ILE A 118 -15.02 -22.49 7.80
C ILE A 118 -13.53 -22.84 7.84
N ASN A 119 -13.15 -23.82 8.65
CA ASN A 119 -11.75 -24.27 8.79
C ASN A 119 -11.26 -25.12 7.59
N GLN A 120 -12.05 -25.21 6.52
CA GLN A 120 -11.68 -25.83 5.25
C GLN A 120 -11.44 -24.79 4.14
N LEU A 121 -11.53 -23.50 4.45
CA LEU A 121 -11.29 -22.44 3.49
C LEU A 121 -9.78 -22.25 3.27
N ASP A 122 -9.41 -22.07 2.01
CA ASP A 122 -8.05 -21.80 1.54
C ASP A 122 -7.72 -20.31 1.76
N GLY A 123 -7.08 -20.01 2.88
CA GLY A 123 -6.77 -18.64 3.31
C GLY A 123 -8.01 -17.77 3.61
N MET A 124 -7.74 -16.49 3.88
CA MET A 124 -8.79 -15.47 3.99
C MET A 124 -9.17 -14.94 2.61
N SER A 125 -10.47 -14.75 2.37
CA SER A 125 -10.98 -14.19 1.13
C SER A 125 -10.65 -12.70 1.02
N THR A 126 -10.12 -12.26 -0.13
CA THR A 126 -9.91 -10.83 -0.44
C THR A 126 -11.21 -10.06 -0.67
N ALA A 127 -12.34 -10.76 -0.83
CA ALA A 127 -13.66 -10.15 -1.01
C ALA A 127 -14.37 -9.87 0.33
N THR A 128 -13.83 -10.35 1.45
CA THR A 128 -14.37 -10.07 2.78
C THR A 128 -14.09 -8.62 3.16
N GLN A 129 -15.07 -7.93 3.74
CA GLN A 129 -14.87 -6.58 4.28
C GLN A 129 -13.96 -6.64 5.50
N ILE A 130 -12.98 -5.73 5.55
CA ILE A 130 -12.14 -5.54 6.75
C ILE A 130 -12.96 -4.81 7.80
N MET A 131 -13.05 -5.38 9.00
CA MET A 131 -13.85 -4.89 10.10
C MET A 131 -12.99 -4.76 11.35
N THR A 132 -13.17 -3.65 12.07
CA THR A 132 -12.56 -3.39 13.37
C THR A 132 -13.45 -2.42 14.14
N THR A 133 -13.17 -2.23 15.43
CA THR A 133 -13.91 -1.33 16.31
C THR A 133 -12.96 -0.40 17.06
N PHE A 134 -13.49 0.74 17.51
CA PHE A 134 -12.77 1.75 18.27
C PHE A 134 -13.60 2.14 19.49
N ASP A 135 -12.96 2.62 20.57
CA ASP A 135 -13.65 3.04 21.79
C ASP A 135 -14.63 4.20 21.56
N THR A 136 -14.40 4.97 20.51
CA THR A 136 -15.25 6.08 20.07
C THR A 136 -15.49 6.01 18.58
N VAL A 137 -16.67 6.45 18.13
CA VAL A 137 -17.00 6.53 16.70
C VAL A 137 -15.99 7.45 15.99
N PRO A 138 -15.23 6.94 15.00
CA PRO A 138 -14.27 7.76 14.27
C PRO A 138 -14.97 8.78 13.37
N ASP A 139 -14.36 9.96 13.19
CA ASP A 139 -14.79 10.92 12.18
C ASP A 139 -14.27 10.48 10.80
N LEU A 140 -15.20 10.22 9.88
CA LEU A 140 -14.88 9.75 8.53
C LEU A 140 -14.98 10.85 7.47
N ALA A 141 -15.12 12.12 7.85
CA ALA A 141 -15.33 13.23 6.90
C ALA A 141 -14.21 13.37 5.84
N SER A 142 -12.97 13.00 6.18
CA SER A 142 -11.81 13.03 5.28
C SER A 142 -11.47 11.67 4.65
N VAL A 143 -12.17 10.60 5.02
CA VAL A 143 -11.91 9.24 4.53
C VAL A 143 -12.62 9.02 3.19
N ALA A 144 -11.99 8.29 2.28
CA ALA A 144 -12.57 7.90 1.00
C ALA A 144 -13.83 7.04 1.19
N TYR A 145 -14.83 7.30 0.36
CA TYR A 145 -16.14 6.65 0.31
C TYR A 145 -16.33 5.92 -1.03
N GLN A 146 -17.40 5.14 -1.21
CA GLN A 146 -17.56 4.29 -2.40
C GLN A 146 -17.62 5.03 -3.74
N TYR A 147 -17.82 6.36 -3.73
CA TYR A 147 -17.91 7.19 -4.93
C TYR A 147 -16.63 7.99 -5.24
N ASN A 148 -15.60 7.89 -4.41
CA ASN A 148 -14.32 8.61 -4.55
C ASN A 148 -13.14 7.80 -3.99
N ILE A 149 -13.15 6.49 -4.27
CA ILE A 149 -12.17 5.49 -3.79
C ILE A 149 -10.73 5.91 -4.13
N GLU A 150 -10.52 6.55 -5.27
CA GLU A 150 -9.21 7.04 -5.72
C GLU A 150 -8.54 8.00 -4.72
N ARG A 151 -9.31 8.71 -3.89
CA ARG A 151 -8.78 9.58 -2.84
C ARG A 151 -8.02 8.81 -1.76
N SER A 152 -8.29 7.52 -1.60
CA SER A 152 -7.58 6.67 -0.63
C SER A 152 -6.10 6.47 -0.93
N LEU A 153 -5.66 6.86 -2.13
CA LEU A 153 -4.26 6.80 -2.56
C LEU A 153 -3.53 8.14 -2.40
N GLU A 154 -4.20 9.19 -1.89
CA GLU A 154 -3.59 10.48 -1.54
C GLU A 154 -2.56 10.27 -0.39
N LEU A 155 -1.41 10.97 -0.44
CA LEU A 155 -0.31 10.78 0.52
C LEU A 155 -0.71 11.09 1.98
N ASP A 156 -1.68 11.98 2.16
CA ASP A 156 -2.20 12.43 3.45
C ASP A 156 -3.58 11.83 3.77
N HIS A 157 -3.97 10.75 3.08
CA HIS A 157 -5.22 10.05 3.37
C HIS A 157 -5.16 9.42 4.78
N PRO A 158 -6.22 9.56 5.61
CA PRO A 158 -6.22 9.13 7.02
C PRO A 158 -6.16 7.61 7.23
N THR A 159 -6.40 6.81 6.20
CA THR A 159 -6.31 5.33 6.26
C THR A 159 -5.51 4.79 5.09
N ILE A 160 -4.83 3.66 5.30
CA ILE A 160 -4.04 2.98 4.27
C ILE A 160 -4.28 1.48 4.35
N ILE A 161 -4.40 0.85 3.18
CA ILE A 161 -4.22 -0.60 3.04
C ILE A 161 -2.91 -0.78 2.28
N TRP A 162 -1.98 -1.54 2.87
CA TRP A 162 -0.64 -1.72 2.33
C TRP A 162 -0.42 -3.16 1.91
N ASN A 163 -0.05 -3.38 0.65
CA ASN A 163 0.45 -4.66 0.21
C ASN A 163 1.95 -4.73 0.51
N VAL A 164 2.34 -5.62 1.43
CA VAL A 164 3.74 -5.79 1.83
C VAL A 164 4.59 -6.53 0.79
N ASP A 165 3.97 -7.32 -0.09
CA ASP A 165 4.69 -8.13 -1.09
C ASP A 165 5.24 -7.27 -2.23
N ASP A 166 4.43 -6.35 -2.73
CA ASP A 166 4.79 -5.45 -3.83
C ASP A 166 5.07 -4.01 -3.37
N ASN A 167 4.84 -3.71 -2.08
CA ASN A 167 5.08 -2.41 -1.46
C ASN A 167 4.26 -1.26 -2.08
N HIS A 168 3.00 -1.53 -2.42
CA HIS A 168 2.04 -0.54 -2.93
C HIS A 168 0.83 -0.35 -2.00
N ALA A 169 0.29 0.87 -2.00
CA ALA A 169 -1.01 1.16 -1.40
C ALA A 169 -2.15 0.57 -2.25
N VAL A 170 -3.15 0.00 -1.58
CA VAL A 170 -4.34 -0.57 -2.19
C VAL A 170 -5.50 0.43 -2.07
N ALA A 171 -6.15 0.70 -3.20
CA ALA A 171 -7.30 1.59 -3.25
C ALA A 171 -8.46 0.99 -2.43
N HIS A 172 -9.02 1.80 -1.53
CA HIS A 172 -10.04 1.37 -0.59
C HIS A 172 -11.00 2.50 -0.25
N TRP A 173 -12.04 2.15 0.49
CA TRP A 173 -12.94 3.09 1.13
C TRP A 173 -13.34 2.49 2.47
N ALA A 174 -13.81 3.33 3.39
CA ALA A 174 -14.28 2.87 4.70
C ALA A 174 -15.59 3.57 5.07
N GLU A 175 -16.40 2.87 5.84
CA GLU A 175 -17.64 3.40 6.41
C GLU A 175 -17.86 2.87 7.81
N LEU A 176 -18.81 3.49 8.52
CA LEU A 176 -19.35 2.90 9.75
C LEU A 176 -20.27 1.75 9.38
N ASP A 177 -20.14 0.62 10.06
CA ASP A 177 -21.10 -0.48 9.92
C ASP A 177 -22.48 0.00 10.40
N ALA A 178 -23.46 -0.02 9.49
CA ALA A 178 -24.83 0.38 9.76
C ALA A 178 -25.56 -0.56 10.76
N ARG A 179 -24.95 -1.69 11.12
CA ARG A 179 -25.52 -2.72 12.00
C ARG A 179 -24.74 -2.91 13.32
N ALA A 180 -23.73 -2.09 13.58
CA ALA A 180 -22.95 -2.12 14.82
C ALA A 180 -23.79 -1.83 16.07
#